data_AF-A0A7S2BXT8-F1
#
_entry.id   AF-A0A7S2BXT8-F1
#
_cell.length_a   1.000
_cell.length_b   1.000
_cell.length_c   1.000
_cell.angle_alpha   90.00
_cell.angle_beta   90.00
_cell.angle_gamma   90.00
#
_symmetry.space_group_name_H-M   'P 1'
#
loop_
_entity.id
_entity.type
_entity.pdbx_description
1 polymer ?
#
loop_
_entity_poly.entity_id
_entity_poly.type
_entity_poly.pdbx_seq_one_letter_code
_entity_poly.pdbx_strand_id
1 'polypeptide(L)'
;GPLRFLFESYEPEFWFWEILVCFERLLLTSSSIYVSSQLLQPFTVLMITLFCVKLYSALDPYIEDSDDLFAEISQWFIIATVIMALVFQVNAASPSSGIGTLMNVILLLLLIIFSYYCLTSLFKEIYFFEEMFPDTTKACTALVASKKASFVKVFYSRGFEPENSRDRDGGRHGTGLEMKSNEPHHIAEEEMTMWI
;
A
#
# COMPACT_ATOMS: atom_id res chain seq x y z
N GLY A 1 -16.04 25.21 -11.22
CA GLY A 1 -16.69 24.00 -11.75
C GLY A 1 -15.95 22.77 -11.24
N PRO A 2 -16.55 21.57 -11.29
CA PRO A 2 -15.96 20.35 -10.73
C PRO A 2 -14.58 19.98 -11.32
N LEU A 3 -14.25 20.48 -12.52
CA LEU A 3 -12.97 20.22 -13.20
C LEU A 3 -11.81 21.09 -12.70
N ARG A 4 -12.07 22.14 -11.90
CA ARG A 4 -11.03 23.08 -11.46
C ARG A 4 -9.97 22.40 -10.57
N PHE A 5 -10.39 21.45 -9.74
CA PHE A 5 -9.51 20.70 -8.85
C PHE A 5 -8.34 20.00 -9.58
N LEU A 6 -8.55 19.50 -10.80
CA LEU A 6 -7.47 18.82 -11.54
C LEU A 6 -6.38 19.76 -12.05
N PHE A 7 -6.71 21.04 -12.26
CA PHE A 7 -5.77 22.03 -12.80
C PHE A 7 -5.23 22.97 -11.73
N GLU A 8 -5.65 22.81 -10.47
CA GLU A 8 -5.34 23.72 -9.38
C GLU A 8 -3.92 23.54 -8.84
N SER A 9 -3.32 22.37 -9.04
CA SER A 9 -1.93 22.06 -8.69
C SER A 9 -0.90 22.42 -9.77
N TYR A 10 -1.36 22.78 -10.97
CA TYR A 10 -0.51 23.09 -12.12
C TYR A 10 -0.49 24.59 -12.39
N GLU A 11 0.63 25.10 -12.90
CA GLU A 11 0.64 26.47 -13.40
C GLU A 11 -0.40 26.66 -14.53
N PRO A 12 -1.08 27.81 -14.60
CA PRO A 12 -2.19 28.02 -15.54
C PRO A 12 -1.79 27.90 -17.02
N GLU A 13 -0.49 27.99 -17.33
CA GLU A 13 0.06 27.82 -18.68
C GLU A 13 0.18 26.33 -19.09
N PHE A 14 0.18 25.39 -18.14
CA PHE A 14 0.39 23.95 -18.34
C PHE A 14 -0.85 23.08 -18.08
N TRP A 15 -2.06 23.60 -18.27
CA TRP A 15 -3.31 22.85 -18.06
C TRP A 15 -3.39 21.51 -18.84
N PHE A 16 -2.76 21.39 -20.01
CA PHE A 16 -2.77 20.17 -20.83
C PHE A 16 -1.94 19.03 -20.22
N TRP A 17 -1.15 19.31 -19.17
CA TRP A 17 -0.28 18.36 -18.53
C TRP A 17 -1.02 17.14 -17.98
N GLU A 18 -2.15 17.36 -17.30
CA GLU A 18 -2.98 16.28 -16.76
C GLU A 18 -3.41 15.27 -17.84
N ILE A 19 -3.66 15.75 -19.07
CA ILE A 19 -4.01 14.90 -20.22
C ILE A 19 -2.81 14.03 -20.63
N LEU A 20 -1.60 14.59 -20.63
CA LEU A 20 -0.37 13.85 -20.93
C LEU A 20 -0.11 12.78 -19.88
N VAL A 21 -0.28 13.10 -18.59
CA VAL A 21 -0.13 12.12 -17.50
C VAL A 21 -1.14 10.97 -17.64
N CYS A 22 -2.41 11.29 -17.92
CA CYS A 22 -3.42 10.28 -18.19
C CYS A 22 -3.08 9.41 -19.40
N PHE A 23 -2.56 10.02 -20.47
CA PHE A 23 -2.17 9.30 -21.67
C PHE A 23 -0.99 8.35 -21.43
N GLU A 24 0.04 8.79 -20.70
CA GLU A 24 1.16 7.93 -20.28
C GLU A 24 0.67 6.73 -19.47
N ARG A 25 -0.20 6.97 -18.47
CA ARG A 25 -0.79 5.89 -17.65
C ARG A 25 -1.59 4.89 -18.50
N LEU A 26 -2.31 5.39 -19.50
CA LEU A 26 -3.05 4.55 -20.44
C LEU A 26 -2.11 3.71 -21.31
N LEU A 27 -1.02 4.30 -21.80
CA LEU A 27 0.00 3.58 -22.58
C LEU A 27 0.71 2.51 -21.75
N LEU A 28 1.06 2.79 -20.49
CA LEU A 28 1.67 1.83 -19.58
C LEU A 28 0.78 0.60 -19.37
N THR A 29 -0.50 0.84 -19.07
CA THR A 29 -1.48 -0.22 -18.78
C THR A 29 -1.97 -0.97 -20.02
N SER A 30 -2.06 -0.29 -21.17
CA SER A 30 -2.54 -0.86 -22.43
C SER A 30 -1.42 -1.39 -23.32
N SER A 31 -0.15 -1.29 -22.89
CA SER A 31 1.03 -1.71 -23.65
C SER A 31 0.97 -3.18 -24.14
N SER A 32 0.35 -4.07 -23.35
CA SER A 32 0.13 -5.47 -23.69
C SER A 32 -0.75 -5.71 -24.92
N ILE A 33 -1.58 -4.74 -25.27
CA ILE A 33 -2.56 -4.88 -26.36
C ILE A 33 -1.93 -4.53 -27.71
N TYR A 34 -0.98 -3.60 -27.73
CA TYR A 34 -0.42 -3.05 -28.97
C TYR A 34 0.73 -3.87 -29.56
N VAL A 35 1.43 -4.65 -28.72
CA VAL A 35 2.65 -5.35 -29.13
C VAL A 35 2.50 -6.86 -28.92
N SER A 36 2.43 -7.63 -30.01
CA SER A 36 2.29 -9.09 -29.95
C SER A 36 3.57 -9.83 -29.53
N SER A 37 4.72 -9.16 -29.55
CA SER A 37 6.01 -9.76 -29.18
C SER A 37 6.33 -9.46 -27.72
N GLN A 38 6.51 -10.54 -26.95
CA GLN A 38 6.77 -10.48 -25.51
C GLN A 38 8.01 -9.62 -25.20
N LEU A 39 9.09 -9.74 -25.98
CA LEU A 39 10.35 -9.00 -25.77
C LEU A 39 10.26 -7.51 -26.13
N LEU A 40 9.44 -7.16 -27.12
CA LEU A 40 9.33 -5.77 -27.59
C LEU A 40 8.39 -4.94 -26.72
N GLN A 41 7.50 -5.60 -25.97
CA GLN A 41 6.51 -4.93 -25.16
C GLN A 41 7.15 -4.05 -24.06
N PRO A 42 7.93 -4.58 -23.10
CA PRO A 42 8.52 -3.73 -22.05
C PRO A 42 9.60 -2.79 -22.59
N PHE A 43 10.23 -3.09 -23.74
CA PHE A 43 11.13 -2.16 -24.42
C PHE A 43 10.39 -0.92 -24.96
N THR A 44 9.22 -1.12 -25.56
CA THR A 44 8.37 -0.02 -26.05
C THR A 44 7.87 0.83 -24.89
N VAL A 45 7.47 0.19 -23.79
CA VAL A 45 7.09 0.87 -22.55
C VAL A 45 8.24 1.73 -22.01
N LEU A 46 9.46 1.17 -21.96
CA LEU A 46 10.64 1.91 -21.49
C LEU A 46 10.89 3.17 -22.33
N MET A 47 10.79 3.07 -23.66
CA MET A 47 10.99 4.22 -24.55
C MET A 47 9.94 5.31 -24.35
N ILE A 48 8.68 4.93 -24.15
CA ILE A 48 7.59 5.87 -23.85
C ILE A 48 7.85 6.55 -22.50
N THR A 49 8.17 5.80 -21.45
CA THR A 49 8.46 6.38 -20.13
C THR A 49 9.68 7.30 -20.16
N LEU A 50 10.74 6.96 -20.91
CA LEU A 50 11.91 7.84 -21.07
C LEU A 50 11.57 9.14 -21.80
N PHE A 51 10.71 9.07 -22.82
CA PHE A 51 10.20 10.26 -23.50
C PHE A 51 9.40 11.14 -22.53
N CYS A 52 8.53 10.54 -21.72
CA CYS A 52 7.79 11.26 -20.69
C CYS A 52 8.72 11.90 -19.66
N VAL A 53 9.73 11.19 -19.13
CA VAL A 53 10.71 11.79 -18.18
C VAL A 53 11.38 13.04 -18.74
N LYS A 54 11.78 13.00 -20.01
CA LYS A 54 12.35 14.17 -20.68
C LYS A 54 11.37 15.33 -20.78
N LEU A 55 10.08 15.02 -20.93
CA LEU A 55 9.01 16.01 -20.98
C LEU A 55 8.74 16.62 -19.60
N TYR A 56 8.76 15.81 -18.54
CA TYR A 56 8.63 16.26 -17.14
C TYR A 56 9.76 17.24 -16.78
N SER A 57 11.01 16.84 -17.02
CA SER A 57 12.19 17.67 -16.72
C SER A 57 12.28 18.96 -17.54
N ALA A 58 11.53 19.10 -18.64
CA ALA A 58 11.59 20.26 -19.51
C ALA A 58 10.47 21.28 -19.26
N LEU A 59 9.36 20.86 -18.66
CA LEU A 59 8.16 21.69 -18.52
C LEU A 59 7.88 22.16 -17.09
N ASP A 60 8.41 21.46 -16.07
CA ASP A 60 8.28 21.81 -14.65
C ASP A 60 6.88 22.35 -14.27
N PRO A 61 5.83 21.52 -14.46
CA PRO A 61 4.47 22.02 -14.61
C PRO A 61 3.74 22.26 -13.29
N TYR A 62 4.31 21.82 -12.15
CA TYR A 62 3.67 21.95 -10.85
C TYR A 62 3.96 23.32 -10.22
N ILE A 63 3.05 23.80 -9.37
CA ILE A 63 3.20 25.10 -8.68
C ILE A 63 4.21 25.00 -7.51
N GLU A 64 4.33 23.82 -6.92
CA GLU A 64 5.19 23.58 -5.76
C GLU A 64 6.36 22.67 -6.16
N ASP A 65 7.59 23.17 -6.02
CA ASP A 65 8.82 22.45 -6.39
C ASP A 65 8.94 21.04 -5.74
N SER A 66 8.27 20.80 -4.61
CA SER A 66 8.23 19.47 -3.99
C SER A 66 7.47 18.44 -4.82
N ASP A 67 6.44 18.88 -5.55
CA ASP A 67 5.63 18.04 -6.41
C ASP A 67 6.38 17.70 -7.70
N ASP A 68 7.16 18.64 -8.25
CA ASP A 68 8.05 18.37 -9.40
C ASP A 68 9.11 17.33 -9.04
N LEU A 69 9.79 17.50 -7.89
CA LEU A 69 10.75 16.51 -7.39
C LEU A 69 10.10 15.14 -7.13
N PHE A 70 8.90 15.13 -6.53
CA PHE A 70 8.17 13.89 -6.30
C PHE A 70 7.80 13.20 -7.61
N ALA A 71 7.31 13.96 -8.59
CA ALA A 71 6.98 13.45 -9.91
C ALA A 71 8.22 12.88 -10.62
N GLU A 72 9.36 13.58 -10.59
CA GLU A 72 10.62 13.11 -11.18
C GLU A 72 11.07 11.79 -10.54
N ILE A 73 11.11 11.72 -9.20
CA ILE A 73 11.48 10.51 -8.46
C ILE A 73 10.54 9.35 -8.80
N SER A 74 9.23 9.61 -8.88
CA SER A 74 8.24 8.59 -9.22
C SER A 74 8.48 8.00 -10.61
N GLN A 75 8.92 8.82 -11.55
CA GLN A 75 9.14 8.40 -12.92
C GLN A 75 10.45 7.62 -13.07
N TRP A 76 11.50 8.00 -12.34
CA TRP A 76 12.70 7.18 -12.18
C TRP A 76 12.39 5.81 -11.59
N PHE A 77 11.46 5.74 -10.64
CA PHE A 77 11.02 4.48 -10.05
C PHE A 77 10.29 3.58 -11.07
N ILE A 78 9.43 4.16 -11.93
CA ILE A 78 8.78 3.43 -13.03
C ILE A 78 9.83 2.88 -14.00
N ILE A 79 10.82 3.69 -14.39
CA ILE A 79 11.92 3.24 -15.26
C ILE A 79 12.67 2.06 -14.65
N ALA A 80 13.05 2.14 -13.37
CA ALA A 80 13.75 1.06 -12.69
C ALA A 80 12.93 -0.25 -12.67
N THR A 81 11.62 -0.14 -12.46
CA THR A 81 10.69 -1.27 -12.48
C THR A 81 10.59 -1.91 -13.86
N VAL A 82 10.49 -1.09 -14.93
CA VAL A 82 10.42 -1.58 -16.31
C VAL A 82 11.75 -2.23 -16.74
N ILE A 83 12.90 -1.67 -16.32
CA ILE A 83 14.22 -2.29 -16.56
C ILE A 83 14.31 -3.65 -15.85
N MET A 84 13.82 -3.76 -14.62
CA MET A 84 13.78 -5.05 -13.91
C MET A 84 12.89 -6.07 -14.62
N ALA A 85 11.72 -5.65 -15.09
CA ALA A 85 10.84 -6.49 -15.90
C ALA A 85 11.55 -6.98 -17.19
N LEU A 86 12.30 -6.11 -17.86
CA LEU A 86 13.12 -6.47 -19.02
C LEU A 86 14.18 -7.53 -18.68
N VAL A 87 14.95 -7.31 -17.62
CA VAL A 87 16.02 -8.22 -17.17
C VAL A 87 15.48 -9.63 -16.89
N PHE A 88 14.32 -9.72 -16.24
CA PHE A 88 13.65 -11.01 -16.01
C PHE A 88 13.14 -11.64 -17.31
N GLN A 89 12.61 -10.83 -18.22
CA GLN A 89 12.04 -11.32 -19.46
C GLN A 89 13.10 -11.85 -20.45
N VAL A 90 14.28 -11.23 -20.51
CA VAL A 90 15.42 -11.73 -21.29
C VAL A 90 16.15 -12.89 -20.60
N ASN A 91 15.65 -13.34 -19.43
CA ASN A 91 16.25 -14.38 -18.60
C ASN A 91 17.72 -14.11 -18.24
N ALA A 92 18.13 -12.84 -18.22
CA ALA A 92 19.49 -12.43 -17.82
C ALA A 92 19.70 -12.60 -16.31
N ALA A 93 18.62 -12.56 -15.54
CA ALA A 93 18.59 -12.98 -14.14
C ALA A 93 17.36 -13.87 -13.94
N SER A 94 17.57 -15.11 -13.48
CA SER A 94 16.43 -15.94 -13.06
C SER A 94 15.97 -15.52 -11.66
N PRO A 95 14.67 -15.60 -11.34
CA PRO A 95 14.16 -15.28 -10.01
C PRO A 95 14.75 -16.15 -8.89
N SER A 96 15.24 -17.34 -9.24
CA SER A 96 15.89 -18.29 -8.34
C SER A 96 17.40 -18.14 -8.29
N SER A 97 18.01 -17.36 -9.19
CA SER A 97 19.43 -17.03 -9.11
C SER A 97 19.66 -16.05 -7.99
N GLY A 98 20.77 -16.20 -7.26
CA GLY A 98 21.17 -15.27 -6.21
C GLY A 98 21.21 -13.82 -6.70
N ILE A 99 21.62 -13.59 -7.95
CA ILE A 99 21.65 -12.25 -8.54
C ILE A 99 20.24 -11.67 -8.75
N GLY A 100 19.29 -12.48 -9.21
CA GLY A 100 17.91 -12.06 -9.48
C GLY A 100 17.16 -11.76 -8.18
N THR A 101 17.35 -12.59 -7.17
CA THR A 101 16.82 -12.35 -5.81
C THR A 101 17.36 -11.05 -5.23
N LEU A 102 18.67 -10.79 -5.34
CA LEU A 102 19.29 -9.55 -4.84
C LEU A 102 18.71 -8.31 -5.53
N MET A 103 18.60 -8.32 -6.86
CA MET A 103 18.02 -7.19 -7.60
C MET A 103 16.55 -6.96 -7.20
N ASN A 104 15.77 -8.03 -7.01
CA ASN A 104 14.38 -7.91 -6.57
C ASN A 104 14.28 -7.34 -5.15
N VAL A 105 15.14 -7.78 -4.22
CA VAL A 105 15.21 -7.22 -2.86
C VAL A 105 15.56 -5.74 -2.89
N ILE A 106 16.50 -5.32 -3.74
CA ILE A 106 16.86 -3.91 -3.90
C ILE A 106 15.66 -3.10 -4.41
N LEU A 107 14.94 -3.59 -5.42
CA LEU A 107 13.73 -2.91 -5.94
C LEU A 107 12.64 -2.81 -4.87
N LEU A 108 12.44 -3.87 -4.08
CA LEU A 108 11.47 -3.87 -2.97
C LEU A 108 11.87 -2.87 -1.87
N LEU A 109 13.16 -2.76 -1.55
CA LEU A 109 13.63 -1.75 -0.60
C LEU A 109 13.38 -0.33 -1.12
N LEU A 110 13.65 -0.08 -2.41
CA LEU A 110 13.35 1.21 -3.05
C LEU A 110 11.84 1.52 -2.99
N LEU A 111 10.97 0.52 -3.21
CA LEU A 111 9.52 0.67 -3.06
C LEU A 111 9.11 1.06 -1.66
N ILE A 112 9.66 0.39 -0.65
CA ILE A 112 9.34 0.67 0.76
C ILE A 112 9.77 2.11 1.11
N ILE A 113 10.96 2.52 0.66
CA ILE A 113 11.47 3.87 0.87
C ILE A 113 10.56 4.90 0.18
N PHE A 114 10.23 4.71 -1.10
CA PHE A 114 9.36 5.62 -1.85
C PHE A 114 7.96 5.72 -1.24
N SER A 115 7.37 4.58 -0.86
CA SER A 115 6.08 4.52 -0.17
C SER A 115 6.12 5.28 1.17
N TYR A 116 7.20 5.12 1.93
CA TYR A 116 7.42 5.89 3.16
C TYR A 116 7.48 7.39 2.89
N TYR A 117 8.27 7.84 1.89
CA TYR A 117 8.32 9.26 1.50
C TYR A 117 6.94 9.80 1.11
N CYS A 118 6.19 9.08 0.27
CA CYS A 118 4.84 9.45 -0.13
C CYS A 118 3.89 9.59 1.07
N LEU A 119 3.93 8.62 2.00
CA LEU A 119 3.15 8.70 3.25
C LEU A 119 3.54 9.94 4.05
N THR A 120 4.83 10.23 4.21
CA THR A 120 5.25 11.43 4.97
C THR A 120 4.80 12.73 4.30
N SER A 121 4.77 12.81 2.96
CA SER A 121 4.24 13.97 2.23
C SER A 121 2.75 14.17 2.49
N LEU A 122 1.98 13.09 2.30
CA LEU A 122 0.55 13.10 2.56
C LEU A 122 0.22 13.44 4.02
N PHE A 123 0.97 12.90 4.98
CA PHE A 123 0.78 13.26 6.39
C PHE A 123 1.04 14.75 6.63
N LYS A 124 2.11 15.33 6.06
CA LYS A 124 2.40 16.76 6.20
C LYS A 124 1.26 17.62 5.65
N GLU A 125 0.76 17.30 4.46
CA GLU A 125 -0.38 18.00 3.86
C GLU A 125 -1.63 17.85 4.73
N ILE A 126 -1.95 16.63 5.20
CA ILE A 126 -3.10 16.38 6.08
C ILE A 126 -2.99 17.17 7.38
N TYR A 127 -1.81 17.20 8.02
CA TYR A 127 -1.57 17.98 9.23
C TYR A 127 -1.73 19.49 8.97
N PHE A 128 -1.21 19.98 7.84
CA PHE A 128 -1.37 21.38 7.43
C PHE A 128 -2.84 21.74 7.19
N PHE A 129 -3.61 20.86 6.54
CA PHE A 129 -5.06 21.05 6.34
C PHE A 129 -5.84 21.01 7.66
N GLU A 130 -5.44 20.17 8.62
CA GLU A 130 -6.05 20.12 9.94
C GLU A 130 -5.84 21.43 10.71
N GLU A 131 -4.66 22.04 10.57
CA GLU A 131 -4.34 23.35 11.16
C GLU A 131 -5.08 24.50 10.46
N MET A 132 -5.35 24.38 9.15
CA MET A 132 -6.04 25.40 8.36
C MET A 132 -7.57 25.39 8.52
N PHE A 133 -8.19 24.23 8.81
CA PHE A 133 -9.64 24.10 8.98
C PHE A 133 -10.01 23.40 10.30
N PRO A 134 -9.78 24.04 11.47
CA PRO A 134 -10.05 23.43 12.76
C PRO A 134 -11.53 23.10 13.00
N ASP A 135 -12.46 23.79 12.32
CA ASP A 135 -13.90 23.64 12.55
C ASP A 135 -14.57 22.51 11.75
N THR A 136 -14.05 22.16 10.57
CA THR A 136 -14.63 21.10 9.73
C THR A 136 -14.21 19.70 10.20
N THR A 137 -12.97 19.56 10.67
CA THR A 137 -12.42 18.28 11.18
C THR A 137 -13.07 17.88 12.51
N LYS A 138 -13.32 18.86 13.40
CA LYS A 138 -14.07 18.63 14.66
C LYS A 138 -15.51 18.20 14.39
N ALA A 139 -16.18 18.83 13.43
CA ALA A 139 -17.54 18.47 13.05
C ALA A 139 -17.62 17.06 12.45
N CYS A 140 -16.67 16.69 11.57
CA CYS A 140 -16.64 15.37 10.94
C CYS A 140 -16.26 14.28 11.94
N THR A 141 -15.30 14.54 12.84
CA THR A 141 -14.91 13.60 13.91
C THR A 141 -16.04 13.43 14.94
N ALA A 142 -16.74 14.50 15.30
CA ALA A 142 -17.93 14.44 16.15
C ALA A 142 -19.09 13.70 15.48
N LEU A 143 -19.28 13.86 14.17
CA LEU A 143 -20.27 13.10 13.39
C LEU A 143 -19.93 11.62 13.29
N VAL A 144 -18.66 11.27 13.07
CA VAL A 144 -18.19 9.88 13.02
C VAL A 144 -18.30 9.22 14.40
N ALA A 145 -17.95 9.94 15.48
CA ALA A 145 -18.12 9.49 16.85
C ALA A 145 -19.61 9.32 17.22
N SER A 146 -20.46 10.26 16.79
CA SER A 146 -21.93 10.20 16.96
C SER A 146 -22.53 9.00 16.21
N LYS A 147 -22.13 8.76 14.95
CA LYS A 147 -22.57 7.59 14.18
C LYS A 147 -22.12 6.27 14.81
N LYS A 148 -20.89 6.18 15.33
CA LYS A 148 -20.42 5.00 16.09
C LYS A 148 -21.26 4.77 17.34
N ALA A 149 -21.51 5.82 18.13
CA ALA A 149 -22.33 5.71 19.35
C ALA A 149 -23.79 5.32 19.05
N SER A 150 -24.35 5.83 17.96
CA SER A 150 -25.71 5.49 17.52
C SER A 150 -25.79 4.06 16.99
N PHE A 151 -24.81 3.60 16.22
CA PHE A 151 -24.73 2.21 15.75
C PHE A 151 -24.57 1.21 16.90
N VAL A 152 -23.74 1.53 17.90
CA VAL A 152 -23.59 0.71 19.12
C VAL A 152 -24.89 0.64 19.92
N LYS A 153 -25.62 1.77 20.06
CA LYS A 153 -26.96 1.76 20.71
C LYS A 153 -27.98 0.95 19.93
N VAL A 154 -27.98 1.02 18.60
CA VAL A 154 -28.84 0.19 17.75
C VAL A 154 -28.52 -1.29 17.90
N PHE A 155 -27.23 -1.66 18.01
CA PHE A 155 -26.81 -3.05 18.26
C PHE A 155 -27.23 -3.55 19.64
N TYR A 156 -27.08 -2.73 20.69
CA TYR A 156 -27.49 -3.09 22.06
C TYR A 156 -29.02 -3.22 22.19
N SER A 157 -29.78 -2.36 21.49
CA SER A 157 -31.25 -2.40 21.50
C SER A 157 -31.84 -3.55 20.69
N ARG A 158 -31.03 -4.28 19.92
CA ARG A 158 -31.46 -5.44 19.10
C ARG A 158 -31.27 -6.80 19.80
N GLY A 159 -31.02 -6.80 21.10
CA GLY A 159 -31.23 -7.98 21.95
C GLY A 159 -30.06 -8.96 22.05
N PHE A 160 -28.89 -8.50 22.46
CA PHE A 160 -27.88 -9.38 23.05
C PHE A 160 -27.75 -9.05 24.54
N GLU A 161 -28.60 -9.68 25.36
CA GLU A 161 -28.39 -9.71 26.81
C GLU A 161 -27.21 -10.65 27.11
N PRO A 162 -26.20 -10.22 27.88
CA PRO A 162 -25.22 -11.15 28.43
C PRO A 162 -25.92 -12.02 29.47
N GLU A 163 -25.97 -13.31 29.20
CA GLU A 163 -26.43 -14.35 30.12
C GLU A 163 -25.60 -14.30 31.42
N ASN A 164 -26.16 -13.66 32.45
CA ASN A 164 -25.63 -13.69 33.81
C ASN A 164 -26.47 -14.66 34.63
N SER A 165 -26.09 -15.94 34.58
CA SER A 165 -26.62 -16.97 35.47
C SER A 165 -25.77 -17.04 36.75
N ARG A 166 -26.24 -16.30 37.78
CA ARG A 166 -26.02 -16.69 39.17
C ARG A 166 -27.09 -17.71 39.55
N ASP A 167 -26.66 -18.88 40.02
CA ASP A 167 -27.30 -19.71 41.05
C ASP A 167 -26.40 -20.97 41.19
N ARG A 168 -26.10 -21.56 42.36
CA ARG A 168 -26.39 -21.29 43.76
C ARG A 168 -25.57 -22.32 44.57
N ASP A 169 -25.15 -21.92 45.78
CA ASP A 169 -24.90 -22.72 46.98
C ASP A 169 -24.11 -24.05 46.98
N GLY A 170 -23.18 -24.14 47.94
CA GLY A 170 -23.15 -25.28 48.86
C GLY A 170 -21.77 -25.85 49.20
N GLY A 171 -21.32 -25.61 50.45
CA GLY A 171 -20.65 -26.66 51.23
C GLY A 171 -19.13 -26.60 51.43
N ARG A 172 -18.73 -25.96 52.55
CA ARG A 172 -17.91 -26.50 53.66
C ARG A 172 -16.80 -27.56 53.43
N HIS A 173 -15.71 -27.39 54.23
CA HIS A 173 -14.61 -28.33 54.56
C HIS A 173 -13.58 -28.53 53.43
N GLY A 174 -12.27 -28.53 53.61
CA GLY A 174 -11.38 -28.51 54.77
C GLY A 174 -10.05 -29.14 54.34
N THR A 175 -8.92 -28.60 54.83
CA THR A 175 -7.60 -29.26 55.07
C THR A 175 -6.85 -30.04 53.96
N GLY A 176 -5.51 -29.90 53.98
CA GLY A 176 -4.52 -30.85 53.44
C GLY A 176 -3.88 -30.38 52.15
N LEU A 177 -2.59 -29.99 52.08
CA LEU A 177 -1.35 -30.78 52.15
C LEU A 177 -1.24 -31.91 51.11
N GLU A 178 0.00 -32.13 50.67
CA GLU A 178 0.52 -33.10 49.67
C GLU A 178 0.31 -32.67 48.21
N MET A 179 1.31 -32.25 47.43
CA MET A 179 2.63 -32.83 47.08
C MET A 179 2.51 -34.16 46.33
N LYS A 180 3.09 -34.20 45.11
CA LYS A 180 3.84 -35.31 44.47
C LYS A 180 3.35 -35.77 43.09
N SER A 181 4.37 -36.08 42.26
CA SER A 181 4.37 -37.00 41.10
C SER A 181 3.71 -36.49 39.81
N ASN A 182 4.23 -36.73 38.62
CA ASN A 182 5.37 -37.53 38.17
C ASN A 182 5.70 -37.11 36.73
N GLU A 183 6.93 -37.42 36.35
CA GLU A 183 7.61 -37.22 35.08
C GLU A 183 6.96 -37.84 33.81
N PRO A 184 7.50 -37.49 32.61
CA PRO A 184 6.94 -37.72 31.27
C PRO A 184 7.50 -38.97 30.59
N HIS A 185 6.79 -39.50 29.59
CA HIS A 185 7.23 -40.53 28.61
C HIS A 185 6.09 -40.66 27.57
N HIS A 186 6.21 -40.92 26.26
CA HIS A 186 7.26 -41.38 25.32
C HIS A 186 6.74 -41.03 23.90
N ILE A 187 7.58 -40.52 22.98
CA ILE A 187 8.22 -41.24 21.84
C ILE A 187 7.26 -41.97 20.87
N ALA A 188 7.29 -41.51 19.61
CA ALA A 188 7.39 -42.31 18.37
C ALA A 188 7.75 -41.31 17.25
N GLU A 189 9.00 -41.25 16.77
CA GLU A 189 9.55 -42.04 15.63
C GLU A 189 8.67 -41.92 14.39
N GLU A 190 9.12 -41.15 13.40
CA GLU A 190 9.81 -41.66 12.19
C GLU A 190 8.94 -42.63 11.40
N GLU A 191 8.39 -42.15 10.29
CA GLU A 191 8.36 -42.84 8.98
C GLU A 191 7.45 -42.05 8.02
N MET A 192 7.98 -41.70 6.85
CA MET A 192 7.33 -41.71 5.51
C MET A 192 7.88 -40.61 4.60
N THR A 193 9.10 -40.87 4.14
CA THR A 193 9.52 -40.63 2.76
C THR A 193 8.64 -41.41 1.79
N MET A 194 7.82 -40.73 0.97
CA MET A 194 7.17 -41.25 -0.25
C MET A 194 6.14 -40.19 -0.73
N TRP A 195 6.18 -39.58 -1.92
CA TRP A 195 6.37 -40.14 -3.26
C TRP A 195 6.64 -39.02 -4.29
N ILE A 196 7.54 -39.36 -5.24
CA ILE A 196 7.61 -39.00 -6.68
C ILE A 196 7.91 -37.55 -7.06
#